data_AF-A0A117IW46-F1
#
_entry.id   AF-A0A117IW46-F1
#
_cell.length_a   1.000
_cell.length_b   1.000
_cell.length_c   1.000
_cell.angle_alpha   90.00
_cell.angle_beta   90.00
_cell.angle_gamma   90.00
#
_symmetry.space_group_name_H-M   'P 1'
#
loop_
_entity.id
_entity.type
_entity.pdbx_description
1 polymer ?
#
loop_
_entity_poly.entity_id
_entity_poly.type
_entity_poly.pdbx_seq_one_letter_code
_entity_poly.pdbx_strand_id
1 'polypeptide(L)'
;MTTDVRATAPESGRRIEIFDELTPEQAQDVLDLLADAARTDGVQAVSEQGRLQLKAFTRADAADGGGQRGDGGGQQADGRREGVRHLLLFFADRLAGYAQLEDTDPVEAPAAELVVDPAQRGRGHGRALGSALLAESGKRLRVWAHGGKPAARHLAQVLGLTLFRELRQLRRPLAPLDVPEPTLPPGVTVRTYVPGRDDAAWLALNAAAFAHHPEQGALTQRDLDDRKGEPWFDPKGFFLAERASDGALVGFHWTKVHADERLGEVYVLGISPDAQGGGLGKALTGIGLRHLAAEGLPTAMLYVDADNPAALRVYEGMGFTTHEVDLMYRTET
;
A
#
# COMPACT_ATOMS: atom_id res chain seq x y z
N MET A 1 -15.85 -38.86 -23.42
CA MET A 1 -16.86 -37.79 -23.30
C MET A 1 -16.12 -36.51 -22.94
N THR A 2 -15.85 -35.69 -23.96
CA THR A 2 -15.20 -34.40 -23.86
C THR A 2 -16.24 -33.36 -23.50
N THR A 3 -16.16 -32.79 -22.30
CA THR A 3 -17.05 -31.70 -21.88
C THR A 3 -16.42 -30.39 -22.33
N ASP A 4 -16.93 -29.87 -23.44
CA ASP A 4 -16.60 -28.55 -23.97
C ASP A 4 -17.12 -27.47 -23.01
N VAL A 5 -16.21 -26.78 -22.31
CA VAL A 5 -16.56 -25.55 -21.57
C VAL A 5 -16.62 -24.42 -22.58
N ARG A 6 -17.81 -24.19 -23.16
CA ARG A 6 -18.09 -22.99 -23.94
C ARG A 6 -17.81 -21.76 -23.09
N ALA A 7 -16.88 -20.92 -23.54
CA ALA A 7 -16.74 -19.56 -23.07
C ALA A 7 -18.09 -18.87 -23.25
N THR A 8 -18.76 -18.55 -22.14
CA THR A 8 -19.98 -17.74 -22.15
C THR A 8 -19.62 -16.37 -22.72
N ALA A 9 -20.32 -15.97 -23.78
CA ALA A 9 -20.31 -14.59 -24.25
C ALA A 9 -20.61 -13.66 -23.06
N PRO A 10 -20.00 -12.47 -22.97
CA PRO A 10 -20.34 -11.52 -21.91
C PRO A 10 -21.85 -11.26 -21.96
N GLU A 11 -22.51 -11.33 -20.80
CA GLU A 11 -23.91 -10.93 -20.66
C GLU A 11 -24.12 -9.57 -21.35
N SER A 12 -25.19 -9.44 -22.14
CA SER A 12 -25.57 -8.20 -22.79
C SER A 12 -25.57 -7.05 -21.79
N GLY A 13 -24.82 -5.98 -22.08
CA GLY A 13 -24.76 -4.78 -21.24
C GLY A 13 -23.50 -4.61 -20.38
N ARG A 14 -22.51 -5.51 -20.48
CA ARG A 14 -21.19 -5.34 -19.85
C ARG A 14 -20.18 -4.70 -20.80
N ARG A 15 -19.46 -3.68 -20.33
CA ARG A 15 -18.35 -3.03 -21.04
C ARG A 15 -17.17 -2.84 -20.10
N ILE A 16 -15.94 -3.00 -20.61
CA ILE A 16 -14.72 -2.64 -19.89
C ILE A 16 -14.02 -1.58 -20.73
N GLU A 17 -13.62 -0.50 -20.07
CA GLU A 17 -12.79 0.56 -20.65
C GLU A 17 -11.45 0.60 -19.93
N ILE A 18 -10.39 0.91 -20.66
CA ILE A 18 -9.01 0.89 -20.17
C ILE A 18 -8.42 2.28 -20.38
N PHE A 19 -7.80 2.82 -19.34
CA PHE A 19 -7.29 4.18 -19.31
C PHE A 19 -5.89 4.25 -18.70
N ASP A 20 -5.03 5.10 -19.27
CA ASP A 20 -3.79 5.54 -18.62
C ASP A 20 -4.04 6.71 -17.64
N GLU A 21 -5.16 7.43 -17.84
CA GLU A 21 -5.57 8.59 -17.06
C GLU A 21 -7.08 8.57 -16.87
N LEU A 22 -7.54 8.85 -15.64
CA LEU A 22 -8.96 9.00 -15.35
C LEU A 22 -9.34 10.47 -15.33
N THR A 23 -10.58 10.76 -15.73
CA THR A 23 -11.16 12.06 -15.42
C THR A 23 -11.38 12.18 -13.89
N PRO A 24 -11.45 13.41 -13.36
CA PRO A 24 -11.76 13.63 -11.94
C PRO A 24 -13.09 12.98 -11.51
N GLU A 25 -14.11 13.01 -12.37
CA GLU A 25 -15.39 12.33 -12.14
C GLU A 25 -15.23 10.80 -12.08
N GLN A 26 -14.52 10.20 -13.06
CA GLN A 26 -14.25 8.76 -13.06
C GLN A 26 -13.45 8.33 -11.83
N ALA A 27 -12.44 9.11 -11.43
CA ALA A 27 -11.64 8.83 -10.25
C ALA A 27 -12.48 8.92 -8.97
N GLN A 28 -13.39 9.89 -8.88
CA GLN A 28 -14.31 10.01 -7.75
C GLN A 28 -15.28 8.83 -7.68
N ASP A 29 -15.87 8.41 -8.81
CA ASP A 29 -16.74 7.23 -8.87
C ASP A 29 -16.02 5.95 -8.40
N VAL A 30 -14.74 5.78 -8.78
CA VAL A 30 -13.91 4.67 -8.33
C VAL A 30 -13.63 4.75 -6.82
N LEU A 31 -13.31 5.94 -6.30
CA LEU A 31 -13.08 6.14 -4.87
C LEU A 31 -14.34 5.84 -4.05
N ASP A 32 -15.52 6.23 -4.53
CA ASP A 32 -16.80 5.94 -3.89
C ASP A 32 -17.10 4.43 -3.89
N LEU A 33 -16.87 3.76 -5.03
CA LEU A 33 -16.96 2.29 -5.14
C LEU A 33 -16.03 1.57 -4.15
N LEU A 34 -14.78 2.04 -4.02
CA LEU A 34 -13.81 1.48 -3.07
C LEU A 34 -14.27 1.68 -1.62
N ALA A 35 -14.82 2.86 -1.30
CA ALA A 35 -15.34 3.15 0.03
C ALA A 35 -16.57 2.27 0.39
N ASP A 36 -17.49 2.05 -0.56
CA ASP A 36 -18.63 1.15 -0.39
C ASP A 36 -18.19 -0.31 -0.19
N ALA A 37 -17.24 -0.77 -0.99
CA ALA A 37 -16.69 -2.11 -0.85
C ALA A 37 -15.98 -2.29 0.49
N ALA A 38 -15.18 -1.32 0.91
CA ALA A 38 -14.47 -1.36 2.20
C ALA A 38 -15.43 -1.39 3.40
N ARG A 39 -16.50 -0.59 3.38
CA ARG A 39 -17.56 -0.65 4.40
C ARG A 39 -18.24 -2.01 4.46
N THR A 40 -18.44 -2.66 3.31
CA THR A 40 -19.11 -3.96 3.24
C THR A 40 -18.20 -5.12 3.67
N ASP A 41 -16.92 -5.08 3.25
CA ASP A 41 -15.99 -6.20 3.42
C ASP A 41 -15.12 -6.08 4.67
N GLY A 42 -15.09 -4.89 5.30
CA GLY A 42 -14.24 -4.55 6.44
C GLY A 42 -12.75 -4.45 6.09
N VAL A 43 -12.39 -4.38 4.80
CA VAL A 43 -11.01 -4.29 4.31
C VAL A 43 -10.97 -3.48 3.01
N GLN A 44 -9.91 -2.72 2.80
CA GLN A 44 -9.70 -2.00 1.54
C GLN A 44 -9.40 -2.99 0.40
N ALA A 45 -10.07 -2.82 -0.74
CA ALA A 45 -9.85 -3.67 -1.92
C ALA A 45 -8.64 -3.24 -2.76
N VAL A 46 -8.15 -2.01 -2.53
CA VAL A 46 -7.01 -1.40 -3.21
C VAL A 46 -6.07 -0.81 -2.14
N SER A 47 -4.77 -0.99 -2.34
CA SER A 47 -3.69 -0.50 -1.50
C SER A 47 -3.73 1.01 -1.33
N GLU A 48 -3.01 1.52 -0.32
CA GLU A 48 -2.89 2.96 -0.14
C GLU A 48 -2.27 3.65 -1.36
N GLN A 49 -1.23 3.05 -1.97
CA GLN A 49 -0.59 3.61 -3.15
C GLN A 49 -1.60 3.78 -4.31
N GLY A 50 -2.39 2.75 -4.62
CA GLY A 50 -3.42 2.86 -5.66
C GLY A 50 -4.47 3.93 -5.36
N ARG A 51 -4.90 4.05 -4.10
CA ARG A 51 -5.85 5.10 -3.68
C ARG A 51 -5.24 6.51 -3.74
N LEU A 52 -3.95 6.67 -3.44
CA LEU A 52 -3.25 7.95 -3.58
C LEU A 52 -3.20 8.40 -5.05
N GLN A 53 -2.90 7.47 -5.95
CA GLN A 53 -2.93 7.73 -7.40
C GLN A 53 -4.32 8.17 -7.87
N LEU A 54 -5.37 7.50 -7.41
CA LEU A 54 -6.76 7.88 -7.71
C LEU A 54 -7.10 9.29 -7.17
N LYS A 55 -6.71 9.61 -5.93
CA LYS A 55 -6.92 10.94 -5.33
C LYS A 55 -6.15 12.05 -6.07
N ALA A 56 -5.02 11.75 -6.70
CA ALA A 56 -4.27 12.74 -7.46
C ALA A 56 -5.09 13.28 -8.65
N PHE A 57 -5.90 12.44 -9.31
CA PHE A 57 -6.82 12.88 -10.37
C PHE A 57 -7.91 13.87 -9.86
N THR A 58 -8.37 13.74 -8.62
CA THR A 58 -9.41 14.63 -8.07
C THR A 58 -8.85 15.94 -7.51
N ARG A 59 -7.58 15.96 -7.09
CA ARG A 59 -6.89 17.17 -6.61
C ARG A 59 -6.50 18.12 -7.75
N ALA A 60 -6.23 17.58 -8.94
CA ALA A 60 -5.88 18.37 -10.13
C ALA A 60 -6.97 19.42 -10.46
N ASP A 61 -8.25 19.05 -10.36
CA ASP A 61 -9.39 19.93 -10.60
C ASP A 61 -9.53 21.05 -9.55
N ALA A 62 -9.17 20.78 -8.29
CA ALA A 62 -9.29 21.77 -7.22
C ALA A 62 -8.27 22.92 -7.36
N ALA A 63 -7.14 22.69 -8.03
CA ALA A 63 -6.06 23.67 -8.19
C ALA A 63 -6.28 24.68 -9.33
N ASP A 64 -7.11 24.34 -10.33
CA ASP A 64 -7.46 25.26 -11.43
C ASP A 64 -8.55 26.28 -11.04
N GLY A 65 -9.08 26.19 -9.81
CA GLY A 65 -10.02 27.14 -9.20
C GLY A 65 -9.35 28.26 -8.38
N GLY A 66 -8.50 29.10 -8.98
CA GLY A 66 -8.27 30.48 -8.49
C GLY A 66 -7.29 30.74 -7.32
N GLY A 67 -6.34 29.84 -7.03
CA GLY A 67 -5.31 30.06 -6.00
C GLY A 67 -3.97 30.56 -6.55
N GLN A 68 -3.47 31.68 -6.03
CA GLN A 68 -2.23 32.33 -6.45
C GLN A 68 -1.00 31.43 -6.21
N ARG A 69 -0.24 31.13 -7.29
CA ARG A 69 0.94 30.25 -7.30
C ARG A 69 2.05 30.82 -6.40
N GLY A 70 2.44 30.07 -5.37
CA GLY A 70 3.71 30.28 -4.65
C GLY A 70 4.87 29.66 -5.44
N ASP A 71 6.01 30.34 -5.48
CA ASP A 71 7.20 30.06 -6.30
C ASP A 71 8.06 28.87 -5.80
N GLY A 72 7.41 27.77 -5.39
CA GLY A 72 8.06 26.48 -5.15
C GLY A 72 7.70 25.54 -6.30
N GLY A 73 8.68 24.98 -6.99
CA GLY A 73 8.52 24.12 -8.18
C GLY A 73 7.73 22.82 -7.93
N GLY A 74 6.44 22.94 -7.63
CA GLY A 74 5.49 21.85 -7.54
C GLY A 74 5.20 21.33 -8.93
N GLN A 75 5.65 20.11 -9.20
CA GLN A 75 5.26 19.34 -10.36
C GLN A 75 3.72 19.26 -10.39
N GLN A 76 3.12 19.49 -11.56
CA GLN A 76 1.66 19.38 -11.73
C GLN A 76 1.20 18.06 -11.15
N ALA A 77 0.19 18.10 -10.28
CA ALA A 77 -0.49 16.92 -9.79
C ALA A 77 -1.30 16.31 -10.93
N ASP A 78 -0.64 15.74 -11.95
CA ASP A 78 -1.30 14.77 -12.79
C ASP A 78 -1.60 13.53 -11.94
N GLY A 79 -2.72 12.84 -12.19
CA GLY A 79 -2.96 11.55 -11.54
C GLY A 79 -2.24 10.40 -12.25
N ARG A 80 -1.77 10.65 -13.48
CA ARG A 80 -1.10 9.66 -14.31
C ARG A 80 0.17 9.15 -13.65
N ARG A 81 0.35 7.82 -13.70
CA ARG A 81 1.61 7.17 -13.39
C ARG A 81 2.03 6.30 -14.56
N GLU A 82 3.27 6.46 -15.00
CA GLU A 82 3.83 5.60 -16.04
C GLU A 82 3.76 4.13 -15.58
N GLY A 83 3.36 3.23 -16.47
CA GLY A 83 3.18 1.82 -16.16
C GLY A 83 1.88 1.48 -15.40
N VAL A 84 1.05 2.46 -15.02
CA VAL A 84 -0.24 2.22 -14.37
C VAL A 84 -1.39 2.36 -15.36
N ARG A 85 -2.27 1.35 -15.39
CA ARG A 85 -3.51 1.34 -16.17
C ARG A 85 -4.71 1.09 -15.28
N HIS A 86 -5.84 1.73 -15.62
CA HIS A 86 -7.11 1.64 -14.91
C HIS A 86 -8.15 0.96 -15.80
N LEU A 87 -8.84 -0.05 -15.28
CA LEU A 87 -9.90 -0.77 -15.97
C LEU A 87 -11.22 -0.49 -15.26
N LEU A 88 -12.16 0.16 -15.97
CA LEU A 88 -13.50 0.45 -15.46
C LEU A 88 -14.49 -0.52 -16.10
N LEU A 89 -15.18 -1.32 -15.27
CA LEU A 89 -16.24 -2.21 -15.73
C LEU A 89 -17.58 -1.54 -15.50
N PHE A 90 -18.31 -1.32 -16.59
CA PHE A 90 -19.69 -0.83 -16.59
C PHE A 90 -20.68 -1.96 -16.83
N PHE A 91 -21.81 -1.91 -16.12
CA PHE A 91 -22.97 -2.77 -16.36
C PHE A 91 -24.25 -1.93 -16.34
N ALA A 92 -24.99 -1.93 -17.45
CA ALA A 92 -26.16 -1.05 -17.66
C ALA A 92 -25.84 0.42 -17.35
N ASP A 93 -24.74 0.91 -17.93
CA ASP A 93 -24.23 2.29 -17.81
C ASP A 93 -23.88 2.77 -16.40
N ARG A 94 -23.74 1.85 -15.43
CA ARG A 94 -23.23 2.13 -14.09
C ARG A 94 -21.90 1.43 -13.84
N LEU A 95 -20.99 2.09 -13.14
CA LEU A 95 -19.73 1.48 -12.70
C LEU A 95 -20.04 0.32 -11.75
N ALA A 96 -19.67 -0.90 -12.15
CA ALA A 96 -19.92 -2.14 -11.41
C ALA A 96 -18.63 -2.82 -10.93
N GLY A 97 -17.47 -2.34 -11.38
CA GLY A 97 -16.18 -2.81 -10.90
C GLY A 97 -15.03 -1.95 -11.42
N TYR A 98 -13.91 -2.05 -10.72
CA TYR A 98 -12.67 -1.36 -11.04
C TYR A 98 -11.50 -2.32 -10.89
N ALA A 99 -10.47 -2.17 -11.72
CA ALA A 99 -9.17 -2.77 -11.48
C ALA A 99 -8.05 -1.79 -11.83
N GLN A 100 -6.91 -1.94 -11.17
CA GLN A 100 -5.66 -1.30 -11.57
C GLN A 100 -4.63 -2.37 -11.93
N LEU A 101 -3.78 -2.03 -12.90
CA LEU A 101 -2.64 -2.83 -13.32
C LEU A 101 -1.40 -1.95 -13.26
N GLU A 102 -0.41 -2.36 -12.48
CA GLU A 102 0.86 -1.68 -12.31
C GLU A 102 2.00 -2.53 -12.90
N ASP A 103 2.64 -1.97 -13.93
CA ASP A 103 3.75 -2.54 -14.69
C ASP A 103 4.98 -1.63 -14.57
N THR A 104 5.41 -1.41 -13.31
CA THR A 104 6.53 -0.52 -12.96
C THR A 104 7.79 -1.29 -12.56
N ASP A 105 7.66 -2.58 -12.25
CA ASP A 105 8.77 -3.45 -11.89
C ASP A 105 9.40 -4.06 -13.16
N PRO A 106 10.68 -3.79 -13.46
CA PRO A 106 11.33 -4.30 -14.67
C PRO A 106 11.62 -5.82 -14.60
N VAL A 107 11.52 -6.43 -13.42
CA VAL A 107 11.86 -7.84 -13.18
C VAL A 107 10.58 -8.66 -12.99
N GLU A 108 9.71 -8.24 -12.09
CA GLU A 108 8.50 -8.97 -11.75
C GLU A 108 7.39 -8.83 -12.80
N ALA A 109 6.39 -9.71 -12.75
CA ALA A 109 5.19 -9.54 -13.56
C ALA A 109 4.35 -8.34 -13.07
N PRO A 110 3.52 -7.71 -13.92
CA PRO A 110 2.59 -6.68 -13.49
C PRO A 110 1.75 -7.08 -12.27
N ALA A 111 1.56 -6.16 -11.32
CA ALA A 111 0.72 -6.34 -10.14
C ALA A 111 -0.66 -5.72 -10.37
N ALA A 112 -1.71 -6.36 -9.87
CA ALA A 112 -3.07 -5.87 -10.00
C ALA A 112 -3.87 -5.98 -8.71
N GLU A 113 -4.79 -5.05 -8.57
CA GLU A 113 -5.81 -5.02 -7.52
C GLU A 113 -7.15 -4.75 -8.19
N LEU A 114 -8.23 -5.35 -7.69
CA LEU A 114 -9.54 -5.20 -8.29
C LEU A 114 -10.67 -5.29 -7.26
N VAL A 115 -11.75 -4.59 -7.57
CA VAL A 115 -12.97 -4.56 -6.79
C VAL A 115 -14.18 -4.74 -7.70
N VAL A 116 -15.20 -5.42 -7.19
CA VAL A 116 -16.54 -5.47 -7.79
C VAL A 116 -17.50 -4.91 -6.76
N ASP A 117 -18.39 -4.03 -7.22
CA ASP A 117 -19.50 -3.49 -6.42
C ASP A 117 -20.16 -4.64 -5.65
N PRO A 118 -20.22 -4.58 -4.30
CA PRO A 118 -20.86 -5.60 -3.49
C PRO A 118 -22.24 -6.04 -3.99
N ALA A 119 -23.06 -5.11 -4.49
CA ALA A 119 -24.40 -5.38 -5.00
C ALA A 119 -24.42 -6.09 -6.37
N GLN A 120 -23.31 -6.08 -7.10
CA GLN A 120 -23.16 -6.70 -8.43
C GLN A 120 -22.33 -8.00 -8.41
N ARG A 121 -21.90 -8.48 -7.23
CA ARG A 121 -21.15 -9.74 -7.10
C ARG A 121 -21.97 -10.95 -7.53
N GLY A 122 -21.27 -12.04 -7.89
CA GLY A 122 -21.90 -13.28 -8.37
C GLY A 122 -22.36 -13.26 -9.83
N ARG A 123 -22.19 -12.13 -10.54
CA ARG A 123 -22.57 -11.96 -11.97
C ARG A 123 -21.40 -12.18 -12.94
N GLY A 124 -20.25 -12.63 -12.44
CA GLY A 124 -19.05 -12.86 -13.25
C GLY A 124 -18.26 -11.61 -13.64
N HIS A 125 -18.54 -10.44 -13.06
CA HIS A 125 -17.77 -9.20 -13.30
C HIS A 125 -16.30 -9.34 -12.88
N GLY A 126 -16.03 -9.97 -11.72
CA GLY A 126 -14.65 -10.21 -11.27
C GLY A 126 -13.85 -11.09 -12.25
N ARG A 127 -14.48 -12.11 -12.83
CA ARG A 127 -13.86 -12.94 -13.88
C ARG A 127 -13.58 -12.13 -15.14
N ALA A 128 -14.51 -11.24 -15.53
CA ALA A 128 -14.34 -10.36 -16.68
C ALA A 128 -13.16 -9.39 -16.48
N LEU A 129 -13.09 -8.69 -15.34
CA LEU A 129 -11.95 -7.84 -14.98
C LEU A 129 -10.64 -8.63 -14.93
N GLY A 130 -10.62 -9.77 -14.26
CA GLY A 130 -9.43 -10.64 -14.20
C GLY A 130 -8.96 -11.14 -15.57
N SER A 131 -9.89 -11.46 -16.47
CA SER A 131 -9.55 -11.86 -17.85
C SER A 131 -8.99 -10.69 -18.65
N ALA A 132 -9.52 -9.48 -18.45
CA ALA A 132 -8.99 -8.27 -19.07
C ALA A 132 -7.58 -7.96 -18.55
N LEU A 133 -7.35 -8.02 -17.23
CA LEU A 133 -6.03 -7.86 -16.63
C LEU A 133 -5.01 -8.86 -17.21
N LEU A 134 -5.37 -10.13 -17.34
CA LEU A 134 -4.51 -11.14 -17.98
C LEU A 134 -4.20 -10.81 -19.44
N ALA A 135 -5.14 -10.26 -20.20
CA ALA A 135 -4.88 -9.85 -21.58
C ALA A 135 -3.92 -8.65 -21.63
N GLU A 136 -4.18 -7.64 -20.81
CA GLU A 136 -3.38 -6.41 -20.72
C GLU A 136 -1.95 -6.63 -20.22
N SER A 137 -1.76 -7.65 -19.38
CA SER A 137 -0.46 -7.99 -18.79
C SER A 137 0.34 -9.03 -19.61
N GLY A 138 -0.14 -9.39 -20.81
CA GLY A 138 0.50 -10.42 -21.63
C GLY A 138 0.50 -11.80 -20.95
N LYS A 139 -0.50 -12.07 -20.11
CA LYS A 139 -0.66 -13.27 -19.26
C LYS A 139 0.43 -13.46 -18.22
N ARG A 140 1.16 -12.40 -17.88
CA ARG A 140 2.04 -12.35 -16.71
C ARG A 140 1.35 -11.47 -15.68
N LEU A 141 0.76 -12.05 -14.64
CA LEU A 141 -0.04 -11.27 -13.70
C LEU A 141 0.22 -11.72 -12.27
N ARG A 142 0.40 -10.75 -11.38
CA ARG A 142 0.26 -10.92 -9.94
C ARG A 142 -1.00 -10.18 -9.49
N VAL A 143 -1.79 -10.76 -8.59
CA VAL A 143 -3.03 -10.15 -8.10
C VAL A 143 -3.06 -10.19 -6.58
N TRP A 144 -3.23 -9.04 -5.95
CA TRP A 144 -3.44 -8.93 -4.51
C TRP A 144 -4.89 -9.26 -4.13
N ALA A 145 -5.02 -9.97 -3.02
CA ALA A 145 -6.27 -10.32 -2.36
C ALA A 145 -6.17 -9.92 -0.87
N HIS A 146 -6.44 -8.64 -0.60
CA HIS A 146 -6.42 -8.08 0.75
C HIS A 146 -7.43 -8.78 1.67
N GLY A 147 -7.00 -9.10 2.89
CA GLY A 147 -7.75 -9.88 3.88
C GLY A 147 -8.02 -11.34 3.48
N GLY A 148 -7.47 -11.82 2.36
CA GLY A 148 -7.53 -13.22 1.94
C GLY A 148 -8.96 -13.79 1.81
N LYS A 149 -9.95 -12.97 1.44
CA LYS A 149 -11.38 -13.33 1.46
C LYS A 149 -11.70 -14.52 0.53
N PRO A 150 -12.66 -15.41 0.88
CA PRO A 150 -13.00 -16.59 0.08
C PRO A 150 -13.35 -16.30 -1.39
N ALA A 151 -14.06 -15.20 -1.67
CA ALA A 151 -14.41 -14.81 -3.02
C ALA A 151 -13.18 -14.48 -3.88
N ALA A 152 -12.18 -13.80 -3.31
CA ALA A 152 -10.93 -13.48 -4.00
C ALA A 152 -10.10 -14.75 -4.26
N ARG A 153 -10.03 -15.66 -3.27
CA ARG A 153 -9.37 -16.98 -3.45
C ARG A 153 -10.01 -17.78 -4.58
N HIS A 154 -11.34 -17.81 -4.62
CA HIS A 154 -12.07 -18.49 -5.68
C HIS A 154 -11.85 -17.84 -7.06
N LEU A 155 -11.86 -16.51 -7.13
CA LEU A 155 -11.55 -15.79 -8.37
C LEU A 155 -10.13 -16.12 -8.87
N ALA A 156 -9.14 -16.12 -7.99
CA ALA A 156 -7.77 -16.51 -8.35
C ALA A 156 -7.70 -17.91 -8.96
N GLN A 157 -8.40 -18.89 -8.36
CA GLN A 157 -8.51 -20.25 -8.91
C GLN A 157 -9.18 -20.28 -10.29
N VAL A 158 -10.26 -19.52 -10.48
CA VAL A 158 -10.98 -19.41 -11.77
C VAL A 158 -10.08 -18.81 -12.86
N LEU A 159 -9.18 -17.91 -12.48
CA LEU A 159 -8.20 -17.28 -13.38
C LEU A 159 -6.94 -18.13 -13.58
N GLY A 160 -6.83 -19.29 -12.91
CA GLY A 160 -5.67 -20.17 -13.00
C GLY A 160 -4.42 -19.63 -12.29
N LEU A 161 -4.59 -18.77 -11.29
CA LEU A 161 -3.50 -18.18 -10.51
C LEU A 161 -3.17 -19.04 -9.29
N THR A 162 -1.90 -19.09 -8.91
CA THR A 162 -1.41 -19.82 -7.73
C THR A 162 -0.88 -18.87 -6.66
N LEU A 163 -1.01 -19.27 -5.40
CA LEU A 163 -0.55 -18.46 -4.27
C LEU A 163 0.98 -18.31 -4.34
N PHE A 164 1.46 -17.07 -4.28
CA PHE A 164 2.87 -16.73 -4.43
C PHE A 164 3.48 -16.09 -3.19
N ARG A 165 2.75 -15.17 -2.56
CA ARG A 165 3.25 -14.37 -1.42
C ARG A 165 2.14 -14.21 -0.38
N GLU A 166 2.53 -14.22 0.88
CA GLU A 166 1.66 -13.89 2.01
C GLU A 166 2.24 -12.69 2.74
N LEU A 167 1.44 -11.64 2.90
CA LEU A 167 1.77 -10.47 3.70
C LEU A 167 0.94 -10.51 4.98
N ARG A 168 1.60 -10.60 6.14
CA ARG A 168 0.92 -10.74 7.44
C ARG A 168 0.76 -9.39 8.08
N GLN A 169 -0.48 -9.05 8.43
CA GLN A 169 -0.75 -7.96 9.35
C GLN A 169 -0.62 -8.48 10.77
N LEU A 170 0.31 -7.94 11.54
CA LEU A 170 0.44 -8.24 12.96
C LEU A 170 -0.13 -7.10 13.80
N ARG A 171 -0.66 -7.40 14.98
CA ARG A 171 -1.13 -6.39 15.96
C ARG A 171 -0.62 -6.68 17.37
N ARG A 172 -0.49 -5.62 18.17
CA ARG A 172 -0.26 -5.70 19.63
C ARG A 172 -1.04 -4.62 20.39
N PRO A 173 -1.48 -4.89 21.63
CA PRO A 173 -2.02 -3.85 22.49
C PRO A 173 -0.95 -2.82 22.88
N LEU A 174 -1.38 -1.59 23.12
CA LEU A 174 -0.57 -0.48 23.65
C LEU A 174 -1.01 -0.04 25.06
N ALA A 175 -2.11 -0.59 25.56
CA ALA A 175 -2.66 -0.29 26.89
C ALA A 175 -2.97 -1.61 27.66
N PRO A 176 -2.33 -1.86 28.82
CA PRO A 176 -1.25 -1.07 29.41
C PRO A 176 0.01 -1.08 28.55
N LEU A 177 0.81 -0.01 28.61
CA LEU A 177 2.07 0.07 27.88
C LEU A 177 3.14 -0.76 28.59
N ASP A 178 3.53 -1.88 27.97
CA ASP A 178 4.59 -2.79 28.44
C ASP A 178 5.85 -2.73 27.56
N VAL A 179 5.99 -1.70 26.72
CA VAL A 179 7.17 -1.47 25.88
C VAL A 179 8.29 -0.84 26.72
N PRO A 180 9.45 -1.51 26.91
CA PRO A 180 10.57 -0.97 27.66
C PRO A 180 11.10 0.33 27.04
N GLU A 181 11.80 1.14 27.85
CA GLU A 181 12.51 2.31 27.33
C GLU A 181 13.57 1.86 26.30
N PRO A 182 13.58 2.42 25.07
CA PRO A 182 14.52 2.00 24.04
C PRO A 182 15.97 2.37 24.37
N THR A 183 16.88 1.41 24.29
CA THR A 183 18.33 1.67 24.37
C THR A 183 18.88 1.82 22.96
N LEU A 184 19.40 3.01 22.64
CA LEU A 184 20.07 3.27 21.36
C LEU A 184 21.47 2.67 21.34
N PRO A 185 21.94 2.15 20.19
CA PRO A 185 23.34 1.79 20.03
C PRO A 185 24.28 2.99 20.29
N PRO A 186 25.51 2.77 20.79
CA PRO A 186 26.47 3.86 21.01
C PRO A 186 26.70 4.69 19.75
N GLY A 187 26.72 6.02 19.90
CA GLY A 187 26.94 6.94 18.79
C GLY A 187 25.74 7.10 17.86
N VAL A 188 24.54 6.65 18.25
CA VAL A 188 23.29 6.93 17.54
C VAL A 188 22.44 7.92 18.33
N THR A 189 21.89 8.91 17.64
CA THR A 189 20.87 9.83 18.16
C THR A 189 19.60 9.71 17.34
N VAL A 190 18.45 10.07 17.91
CA VAL A 190 17.16 10.04 17.21
C VAL A 190 16.50 11.40 17.30
N ARG A 191 15.99 11.89 16.18
CA ARG A 191 15.19 13.12 16.08
C ARG A 191 14.00 12.89 15.15
N THR A 192 13.05 13.83 15.14
CA THR A 192 11.94 13.79 14.18
C THR A 192 12.36 14.34 12.81
N TYR A 193 11.67 13.87 11.80
CA TYR A 193 11.80 14.28 10.40
C TYR A 193 11.35 15.73 10.21
N VAL A 194 12.04 16.45 9.33
CA VAL A 194 11.74 17.83 8.95
C VAL A 194 11.45 17.86 7.44
N PRO A 195 10.17 18.06 7.04
CA PRO A 195 9.78 18.13 5.64
C PRO A 195 10.58 19.17 4.85
N GLY A 196 10.99 18.82 3.63
CA GLY A 196 11.77 19.65 2.72
C GLY A 196 13.27 19.71 3.04
N ARG A 197 13.68 19.41 4.29
CA ARG A 197 15.10 19.30 4.66
C ARG A 197 15.61 17.87 4.53
N ASP A 198 14.84 16.90 5.03
CA ASP A 198 15.31 15.53 5.22
C ASP A 198 14.91 14.59 4.05
N ASP A 199 14.09 15.05 3.10
CA ASP A 199 13.48 14.25 2.03
C ASP A 199 14.50 13.43 1.23
N ALA A 200 15.50 14.10 0.64
CA ALA A 200 16.49 13.45 -0.22
C ALA A 200 17.34 12.43 0.55
N ALA A 201 17.73 12.75 1.79
CA ALA A 201 18.50 11.85 2.63
C ALA A 201 17.67 10.63 3.05
N TRP A 202 16.40 10.83 3.40
CA TRP A 202 15.49 9.75 3.74
C TRP A 202 15.21 8.85 2.53
N LEU A 203 14.94 9.42 1.34
CA LEU A 203 14.71 8.65 0.11
C LEU A 203 15.92 7.76 -0.23
N ALA A 204 17.14 8.31 -0.11
CA ALA A 204 18.37 7.54 -0.32
C ALA A 204 18.52 6.39 0.69
N LEU A 205 18.24 6.64 1.97
CA LEU A 205 18.26 5.59 3.00
C LEU A 205 17.16 4.53 2.78
N ASN A 206 15.96 4.95 2.39
CA ASN A 206 14.85 4.06 2.09
C ASN A 206 15.21 3.13 0.91
N ALA A 207 15.73 3.67 -0.19
CA ALA A 207 16.20 2.88 -1.32
C ALA A 207 17.29 1.86 -0.90
N ALA A 208 18.23 2.27 -0.05
CA ALA A 208 19.29 1.37 0.45
C ALA A 208 18.76 0.27 1.39
N ALA A 209 17.85 0.62 2.31
CA ALA A 209 17.28 -0.32 3.27
C ALA A 209 16.36 -1.36 2.60
N PHE A 210 15.75 -0.99 1.47
CA PHE A 210 14.76 -1.79 0.74
C PHE A 210 15.21 -2.14 -0.68
N ALA A 211 16.52 -2.24 -0.93
CA ALA A 211 17.08 -2.46 -2.27
C ALA A 211 16.58 -3.75 -2.98
N HIS A 212 16.06 -4.71 -2.21
CA HIS A 212 15.48 -5.96 -2.73
C HIS A 212 13.95 -5.98 -2.69
N HIS A 213 13.29 -4.90 -2.23
CA HIS A 213 11.85 -4.80 -2.16
C HIS A 213 11.34 -3.92 -3.31
N PRO A 214 10.54 -4.47 -4.25
CA PRO A 214 10.18 -3.77 -5.47
C PRO A 214 9.36 -2.50 -5.24
N GLU A 215 8.37 -2.55 -4.33
CA GLU A 215 7.48 -1.41 -4.09
C GLU A 215 8.13 -0.36 -3.17
N GLN A 216 8.63 -0.76 -2.00
CA GLN A 216 9.20 0.17 -1.02
C GLN A 216 10.54 0.79 -1.47
N GLY A 217 11.41 0.06 -2.17
CA GLY A 217 12.73 0.55 -2.57
C GLY A 217 12.71 1.61 -3.67
N ALA A 218 11.61 1.69 -4.43
CA ALA A 218 11.47 2.55 -5.60
C ALA A 218 10.72 3.88 -5.32
N LEU A 219 10.42 4.20 -4.06
CA LEU A 219 9.71 5.43 -3.71
C LEU A 219 10.43 6.67 -4.25
N THR A 220 9.69 7.50 -4.97
CA THR A 220 10.16 8.77 -5.53
C THR A 220 9.80 9.95 -4.62
N GLN A 221 10.36 11.14 -4.91
CA GLN A 221 9.95 12.38 -4.23
C GLN A 221 8.45 12.63 -4.37
N ARG A 222 7.86 12.33 -5.53
CA ARG A 222 6.42 12.46 -5.77
C ARG A 222 5.60 11.54 -4.87
N ASP A 223 6.05 10.31 -4.64
CA ASP A 223 5.36 9.36 -3.76
C ASP A 223 5.46 9.77 -2.28
N LEU A 224 6.56 10.42 -1.88
CA LEU A 224 6.71 11.03 -0.57
C LEU A 224 5.81 12.26 -0.42
N ASP A 225 5.75 13.12 -1.43
CA ASP A 225 4.89 14.31 -1.43
C ASP A 225 3.40 13.94 -1.33
N ASP A 226 2.97 12.91 -2.06
CA ASP A 226 1.60 12.38 -1.96
C ASP A 226 1.25 11.93 -0.53
N ARG A 227 2.18 11.24 0.15
CA ARG A 227 2.01 10.80 1.55
C ARG A 227 2.03 11.97 2.52
N LYS A 228 2.91 12.96 2.32
CA LYS A 228 2.94 14.19 3.13
C LYS A 228 1.65 15.02 2.97
N GLY A 229 0.98 14.89 1.83
CA GLY A 229 -0.31 15.54 1.56
C GLY A 229 -1.52 14.84 2.19
N GLU A 230 -1.35 13.66 2.80
CA GLU A 230 -2.46 12.99 3.47
C GLU A 230 -2.74 13.55 4.86
N PRO A 231 -4.01 13.57 5.32
CA PRO A 231 -4.39 14.09 6.63
C PRO A 231 -3.74 13.37 7.82
N TRP A 232 -3.30 12.13 7.63
CA TRP A 232 -2.65 11.33 8.68
C TRP A 232 -1.16 11.67 8.85
N PHE A 233 -0.55 12.40 7.92
CA PHE A 233 0.87 12.71 7.99
C PHE A 233 1.18 13.61 9.19
N ASP A 234 2.04 13.11 10.10
CA ASP A 234 2.61 13.90 11.19
C ASP A 234 4.13 13.70 11.24
N PRO A 235 4.94 14.76 11.01
CA PRO A 235 6.40 14.65 11.14
C PRO A 235 6.85 14.27 12.56
N LYS A 236 6.04 14.49 13.60
CA LYS A 236 6.36 14.08 14.98
C LYS A 236 6.35 12.57 15.17
N GLY A 237 5.59 11.85 14.35
CA GLY A 237 5.55 10.39 14.30
C GLY A 237 6.57 9.77 13.35
N PHE A 238 7.47 10.59 12.78
CA PHE A 238 8.46 10.13 11.81
C PHE A 238 9.87 10.36 12.36
N PHE A 239 10.48 9.29 12.85
CA PHE A 239 11.75 9.29 13.55
C PHE A 239 12.90 8.95 12.62
N LEU A 240 13.99 9.72 12.68
CA LEU A 240 15.24 9.50 11.98
C LEU A 240 16.36 9.21 12.99
N ALA A 241 17.08 8.12 12.77
CA ALA A 241 18.28 7.78 13.51
C ALA A 241 19.53 8.28 12.77
N GLU A 242 20.36 9.05 13.46
CA GLU A 242 21.57 9.68 12.96
C GLU A 242 22.81 9.15 13.68
N ARG A 243 23.87 8.92 12.91
CA ARG A 243 25.21 8.66 13.46
C ARG A 243 25.77 9.97 14.01
N ALA A 244 26.10 9.99 15.29
CA ALA A 244 26.56 11.19 16.00
C ALA A 244 27.89 11.76 15.49
N SER A 245 28.71 10.96 14.79
CA SER A 245 30.02 11.40 14.29
C SER A 245 29.94 12.32 13.07
N ASP A 246 28.94 12.15 12.21
CA ASP A 246 28.85 12.81 10.90
C ASP A 246 27.42 13.23 10.50
N GLY A 247 26.40 12.88 11.29
CA GLY A 247 25.00 13.18 11.01
C GLY A 247 24.37 12.29 9.95
N ALA A 248 25.03 11.22 9.50
CA ALA A 248 24.47 10.34 8.47
C ALA A 248 23.23 9.58 8.99
N LEU A 249 22.16 9.54 8.19
CA LEU A 249 20.98 8.73 8.50
C LEU A 249 21.33 7.24 8.43
N VAL A 250 21.08 6.52 9.52
CA VAL A 250 21.38 5.07 9.65
C VAL A 250 20.12 4.22 9.88
N GLY A 251 18.99 4.85 10.15
CA GLY A 251 17.70 4.18 10.24
C GLY A 251 16.56 5.19 10.36
N PHE A 252 15.33 4.71 10.20
CA PHE A 252 14.14 5.52 10.41
C PHE A 252 12.96 4.65 10.82
N HIS A 253 11.99 5.26 11.49
CA HIS A 253 10.69 4.68 11.76
C HIS A 253 9.63 5.74 11.52
N TRP A 254 8.84 5.52 10.48
CA TRP A 254 7.65 6.32 10.19
C TRP A 254 6.44 5.60 10.78
N THR A 255 5.73 6.27 11.69
CA THR A 255 4.45 5.81 12.24
C THR A 255 3.28 6.46 11.53
N LYS A 256 2.13 5.79 11.55
CA LYS A 256 0.88 6.31 11.00
C LYS A 256 -0.27 6.09 11.97
N VAL A 257 -1.20 7.04 12.01
CA VAL A 257 -2.43 6.95 12.81
C VAL A 257 -3.63 6.78 11.89
N HIS A 258 -4.35 5.68 12.06
CA HIS A 258 -5.67 5.45 11.48
C HIS A 258 -6.71 5.90 12.51
N ALA A 259 -7.13 7.16 12.39
CA ALA A 259 -7.92 7.85 13.42
C ALA A 259 -9.30 7.19 13.64
N ASP A 260 -9.99 6.83 12.55
CA ASP A 260 -11.33 6.24 12.59
C ASP A 260 -11.33 4.86 13.28
N GLU A 261 -10.29 4.06 13.03
CA GLU A 261 -10.08 2.74 13.61
C GLU A 261 -9.43 2.78 15.00
N ARG A 262 -8.95 3.96 15.42
CA ARG A 262 -8.11 4.14 16.61
C ARG A 262 -6.93 3.16 16.61
N LEU A 263 -6.22 3.09 15.50
CA LEU A 263 -5.15 2.13 15.28
C LEU A 263 -3.85 2.85 14.90
N GLY A 264 -2.77 2.55 15.62
CA GLY A 264 -1.43 2.97 15.23
C GLY A 264 -0.78 1.97 14.28
N GLU A 265 0.13 2.42 13.45
CA GLU A 265 0.86 1.57 12.51
C GLU A 265 2.36 1.87 12.55
N VAL A 266 3.17 0.82 12.58
CA VAL A 266 4.58 0.87 12.15
C VAL A 266 4.53 0.92 10.63
N TYR A 267 4.41 2.12 10.07
CA TYR A 267 4.13 2.33 8.66
C TYR A 267 5.32 1.91 7.80
N VAL A 268 6.51 2.45 8.10
CA VAL A 268 7.76 2.01 7.47
C VAL A 268 8.89 2.04 8.49
N LEU A 269 9.64 0.94 8.58
CA LEU A 269 10.85 0.82 9.38
C LEU A 269 12.01 0.38 8.48
N GLY A 270 12.99 1.25 8.29
CA GLY A 270 14.17 0.97 7.46
C GLY A 270 15.47 1.18 8.24
N ILE A 271 16.41 0.24 8.09
CA ILE A 271 17.76 0.32 8.69
C ILE A 271 18.78 0.24 7.56
N SER A 272 19.76 1.15 7.56
CA SER A 272 20.89 1.10 6.63
C SER A 272 21.57 -0.26 6.71
N PRO A 273 21.90 -0.92 5.59
CA PRO A 273 22.59 -2.22 5.59
C PRO A 273 23.81 -2.27 6.52
N ASP A 274 24.60 -1.20 6.56
CA ASP A 274 25.82 -1.09 7.38
C ASP A 274 25.54 -0.92 8.89
N ALA A 275 24.29 -0.70 9.28
CA ALA A 275 23.84 -0.52 10.66
C ALA A 275 22.90 -1.64 11.16
N GLN A 276 22.72 -2.70 10.37
CA GLN A 276 21.89 -3.86 10.74
C GLN A 276 22.56 -4.73 11.81
N GLY A 277 21.77 -5.57 12.49
CA GLY A 277 22.27 -6.51 13.51
C GLY A 277 22.66 -5.89 14.86
N GLY A 278 22.71 -4.56 14.98
CA GLY A 278 23.08 -3.84 16.21
C GLY A 278 21.92 -3.49 17.16
N GLY A 279 20.71 -4.01 16.93
CA GLY A 279 19.53 -3.73 17.77
C GLY A 279 18.80 -2.41 17.46
N LEU A 280 19.29 -1.60 16.50
CA LEU A 280 18.68 -0.31 16.14
C LEU A 280 17.21 -0.44 15.70
N GLY A 281 16.87 -1.46 14.90
CA GLY A 281 15.49 -1.71 14.48
C GLY A 281 14.54 -1.91 15.67
N LYS A 282 14.95 -2.72 16.65
CA LYS A 282 14.16 -2.93 17.88
C LYS A 282 14.00 -1.64 18.68
N ALA A 283 15.07 -0.83 18.78
CA ALA A 283 15.01 0.45 19.48
C ALA A 283 14.06 1.44 18.81
N LEU A 284 14.16 1.59 17.48
CA LEU A 284 13.29 2.45 16.69
C LEU A 284 11.82 2.00 16.74
N THR A 285 11.55 0.70 16.64
CA THR A 285 10.19 0.16 16.84
C THR A 285 9.67 0.52 18.23
N GLY A 286 10.48 0.38 19.28
CA GLY A 286 10.12 0.77 20.64
C GLY A 286 9.77 2.26 20.76
N ILE A 287 10.55 3.14 20.14
CA ILE A 287 10.28 4.60 20.11
C ILE A 287 8.90 4.87 19.49
N GLY A 288 8.63 4.32 18.31
CA GLY A 288 7.35 4.57 17.63
C GLY A 288 6.15 3.95 18.35
N LEU A 289 6.28 2.77 18.96
CA LEU A 289 5.20 2.19 19.77
C LEU A 289 4.86 3.05 20.98
N ARG A 290 5.88 3.60 21.65
CA ARG A 290 5.67 4.51 22.79
C ARG A 290 5.05 5.83 22.33
N HIS A 291 5.44 6.34 21.17
CA HIS A 291 4.79 7.50 20.55
C HIS A 291 3.30 7.24 20.27
N LEU A 292 2.97 6.14 19.58
CA LEU A 292 1.57 5.77 19.29
C LEU A 292 0.74 5.57 20.57
N ALA A 293 1.33 5.00 21.63
CA ALA A 293 0.68 4.88 22.93
C ALA A 293 0.44 6.25 23.59
N ALA A 294 1.38 7.19 23.47
CA ALA A 294 1.23 8.56 23.97
C ALA A 294 0.14 9.35 23.22
N GLU A 295 -0.09 9.03 21.94
CA GLU A 295 -1.24 9.51 21.15
C GLU A 295 -2.58 8.87 21.58
N GLY A 296 -2.59 8.03 22.61
CA GLY A 296 -3.81 7.44 23.18
C GLY A 296 -4.40 6.29 22.38
N LEU A 297 -3.61 5.71 21.46
CA LEU A 297 -4.05 4.58 20.65
C LEU A 297 -3.99 3.27 21.47
N PRO A 298 -5.06 2.45 21.45
CA PRO A 298 -5.11 1.19 22.20
C PRO A 298 -4.29 0.06 21.57
N THR A 299 -4.00 0.14 20.27
CA THR A 299 -3.43 -0.96 19.48
C THR A 299 -2.45 -0.41 18.45
N ALA A 300 -1.36 -1.12 18.20
CA ALA A 300 -0.47 -0.92 17.07
C ALA A 300 -0.57 -2.11 16.09
N MET A 301 -0.39 -1.83 14.80
CA MET A 301 -0.30 -2.82 13.73
C MET A 301 0.97 -2.64 12.91
N LEU A 302 1.29 -3.64 12.09
CA LEU A 302 2.31 -3.58 11.05
C LEU A 302 2.03 -4.63 9.98
N TYR A 303 2.62 -4.47 8.81
CA TYR A 303 2.67 -5.49 7.76
C TYR A 303 4.10 -6.04 7.63
N VAL A 304 4.22 -7.35 7.45
CA VAL A 304 5.50 -8.03 7.27
C VAL A 304 5.32 -9.24 6.37
N ASP A 305 6.27 -9.46 5.45
CA ASP A 305 6.25 -10.65 4.61
C ASP A 305 6.42 -11.93 5.41
N ALA A 306 5.64 -12.95 5.06
CA ALA A 306 5.75 -14.26 5.67
C ALA A 306 7.10 -14.94 5.41
N ASP A 307 7.80 -14.54 4.35
CA ASP A 307 9.14 -15.03 3.98
C ASP A 307 10.30 -14.31 4.70
N ASN A 308 9.98 -13.40 5.63
CA ASN A 308 10.96 -12.70 6.47
C ASN A 308 10.92 -13.20 7.93
N PRO A 309 11.44 -14.41 8.21
CA PRO A 309 11.38 -15.02 9.55
C PRO A 309 12.21 -14.24 10.57
N ALA A 310 13.19 -13.43 10.14
CA ALA A 310 13.98 -12.58 11.02
C ALA A 310 13.14 -11.42 11.58
N ALA A 311 12.45 -10.68 10.71
CA ALA A 311 11.55 -9.61 11.13
C ALA A 311 10.38 -10.14 11.96
N LEU A 312 9.77 -11.26 11.55
CA LEU A 312 8.70 -11.92 12.30
C LEU A 312 9.11 -12.21 13.75
N ARG A 313 10.28 -12.84 13.98
CA ARG A 313 10.78 -13.13 15.34
C ARG A 313 10.99 -11.87 16.17
N VAL A 314 11.45 -10.78 15.56
CA VAL A 314 11.61 -9.49 16.25
C VAL A 314 10.25 -8.96 16.70
N TYR A 315 9.27 -8.92 15.80
CA TYR A 315 7.95 -8.39 16.11
C TYR A 315 7.19 -9.26 17.12
N GLU A 316 7.22 -10.59 16.96
CA GLU A 316 6.65 -11.53 17.93
C GLU A 316 7.28 -11.37 19.32
N GLY A 317 8.61 -11.21 19.39
CA GLY A 317 9.33 -10.90 20.63
C GLY A 317 8.99 -9.53 21.24
N MET A 318 8.32 -8.66 20.49
CA MET A 318 7.78 -7.38 20.94
C MET A 318 6.27 -7.45 21.24
N GLY A 319 5.69 -8.66 21.27
CA GLY A 319 4.29 -8.90 21.62
C GLY A 319 3.31 -8.73 20.47
N PHE A 320 3.78 -8.63 19.22
CA PHE A 320 2.92 -8.69 18.05
C PHE A 320 2.44 -10.11 17.79
N THR A 321 1.20 -10.23 17.32
CA THR A 321 0.57 -11.49 16.91
C THR A 321 -0.16 -11.30 15.59
N THR A 322 -0.25 -12.36 14.77
CA THR A 322 -0.96 -12.31 13.49
C THR A 322 -2.43 -11.96 13.69
N HIS A 323 -2.89 -10.93 12.97
CA HIS A 323 -4.28 -10.49 12.96
C HIS A 323 -4.98 -10.86 11.65
N GLU A 324 -4.33 -10.58 10.52
CA GLU A 324 -4.87 -10.82 9.18
C GLU A 324 -3.74 -11.21 8.21
N VAL A 325 -4.10 -11.85 7.09
CA VAL A 325 -3.16 -12.23 6.03
C VAL A 325 -3.69 -11.79 4.67
N ASP A 326 -2.91 -10.97 4.00
CA ASP A 326 -3.09 -10.59 2.60
C ASP A 326 -2.38 -11.61 1.72
N LEU A 327 -3.03 -11.99 0.62
CA LEU A 327 -2.54 -13.02 -0.28
C LEU A 327 -2.22 -12.40 -1.64
N MET A 328 -1.07 -12.74 -2.21
CA MET A 328 -0.75 -12.43 -3.60
C MET A 328 -0.76 -13.72 -4.42
N TYR A 329 -1.53 -13.71 -5.50
CA TYR A 329 -1.59 -14.81 -6.47
C TYR A 329 -0.82 -14.43 -7.72
N ARG A 330 -0.31 -15.41 -8.48
CA ARG A 330 0.34 -15.14 -9.78
C ARG A 330 0.01 -16.19 -10.83
N THR A 331 0.20 -15.83 -12.10
CA THR A 331 0.27 -16.80 -13.21
C THR A 331 1.53 -17.66 -13.08
N GLU A 332 1.40 -18.97 -13.29
CA GLU A 332 2.58 -19.83 -13.45
C GLU A 332 3.28 -19.51 -14.79
N THR A 333 4.62 -19.48 -14.76
CA THR A 333 5.47 -19.32 -15.95
C THR A 333 5.48 -20.54 -16.84
#